data_AF-A0A497JCX7-F1
#
_entry.id   AF-A0A497JCX7-F1
#
_cell.length_a   1.000
_cell.length_b   1.000
_cell.length_c   1.000
_cell.angle_alpha   90.00
_cell.angle_beta   90.00
_cell.angle_gamma   90.00
#
_symmetry.space_group_name_H-M   'P 1'
#
loop_
_entity.id
_entity.type
_entity.pdbx_description
1 polymer ?
#
loop_
_entity_poly.entity_id
_entity_poly.type
_entity_poly.pdbx_seq_one_letter_code
_entity_poly.pdbx_strand_id
1 'polypeptide(L)'
;MLYLVRYDEIALKSEHVRKKWEEVLIKNIEQAIDCSISRERGRIWVYSEDEKAKEKLRKIFGITSFSPCISCELGNLKHEAMKFAGEVLKDKKSFALRVKRVGKHSFTSIDVARELGEEIINKIPIKVDLKSPEKEVFIEIRENRCYIYDEIIPGVGGLPLGVEGKVISLFSGGIDSGVATWLMMKRGCEVMLVHFYISKESYESACLCYEVLKEYNPELKLIKIEHSNFLRKIDKQNYTCILCKREMLRKAQEIAIEIGAKGIVTGDSLGQVASQTLDNLFVISQAIYYPIYRPLIGMDKQEIISLARKIGTYEKYLEAPQLSCPYAPKKPVVKAELDKVLEIEKCLKR
;
A
#
# COMPACT_ATOMS: atom_id res chain seq x y z
N MET A 1 -0.50 -2.06 -24.68
CA MET A 1 0.78 -2.49 -24.08
C MET A 1 0.55 -3.70 -23.18
N LEU A 2 1.45 -4.68 -23.19
CA LEU A 2 1.38 -5.88 -22.34
C LEU A 2 2.31 -5.74 -21.13
N TYR A 3 1.80 -6.03 -19.94
CA TYR A 3 2.56 -6.02 -18.69
C TYR A 3 2.57 -7.40 -18.04
N LEU A 4 3.76 -7.93 -17.73
CA LEU A 4 3.95 -9.11 -16.90
C LEU A 4 4.00 -8.68 -15.44
N VAL A 5 2.99 -9.04 -14.66
CA VAL A 5 2.81 -8.69 -13.25
C VAL A 5 3.25 -9.84 -12.34
N ARG A 6 4.00 -9.49 -11.29
CA ARG A 6 4.57 -10.40 -10.30
C ARG A 6 4.09 -10.05 -8.89
N TYR A 7 3.85 -11.09 -8.10
CA TYR A 7 3.44 -11.03 -6.70
C TYR A 7 4.22 -12.10 -5.91
N ASP A 8 4.55 -11.81 -4.65
CA ASP A 8 5.36 -12.73 -3.83
C ASP A 8 4.54 -13.41 -2.73
N GLU A 9 3.95 -12.66 -1.80
CA GLU A 9 3.26 -13.23 -0.63
C GLU A 9 2.05 -14.10 -1.00
N ILE A 10 1.42 -13.85 -2.15
CA ILE A 10 0.30 -14.65 -2.66
C ILE A 10 0.78 -16.06 -3.07
N ALA A 11 2.02 -16.17 -3.58
CA ALA A 11 2.57 -17.45 -4.02
C ALA A 11 2.85 -18.43 -2.87
N LEU A 12 2.95 -17.92 -1.63
CA LEU A 12 3.17 -18.71 -0.41
C LEU A 12 1.90 -19.39 0.12
N LYS A 13 0.73 -19.06 -0.44
CA LYS A 13 -0.56 -19.59 0.03
C LYS A 13 -0.87 -20.96 -0.57
N SER A 14 -1.74 -21.73 0.11
CA SER A 14 -2.30 -22.95 -0.45
C SER A 14 -2.98 -22.65 -1.79
N GLU A 15 -3.06 -23.64 -2.68
CA GLU A 15 -3.55 -23.42 -4.05
C GLU A 15 -4.94 -22.76 -4.09
N HIS A 16 -5.85 -23.20 -3.21
CA HIS A 16 -7.17 -22.60 -3.09
C HIS A 16 -7.13 -21.12 -2.69
N VAL A 17 -6.35 -20.79 -1.65
CA VAL A 17 -6.23 -19.41 -1.14
C VAL A 17 -5.51 -18.52 -2.15
N ARG A 18 -4.45 -19.04 -2.78
CA ARG A 18 -3.71 -18.36 -3.84
C ARG A 18 -4.65 -17.96 -4.98
N LYS A 19 -5.45 -18.90 -5.49
CA LYS A 19 -6.39 -18.65 -6.59
C LYS A 19 -7.38 -17.52 -6.25
N LYS A 20 -7.93 -17.56 -5.03
CA LYS A 20 -8.85 -16.51 -4.53
C LYS A 20 -8.17 -15.16 -4.42
N TRP A 21 -6.94 -15.10 -3.93
CA TRP A 21 -6.19 -13.85 -3.78
C TRP A 21 -5.74 -13.27 -5.13
N GLU A 22 -5.37 -14.13 -6.08
CA GLU A 22 -5.12 -13.73 -7.47
C GLU A 22 -6.37 -13.12 -8.10
N GLU A 23 -7.56 -13.71 -7.88
CA GLU A 23 -8.83 -13.16 -8.37
C GLU A 23 -9.14 -11.78 -7.78
N VAL A 24 -8.87 -11.57 -6.49
CA VAL A 24 -9.00 -10.25 -5.86
C VAL A 24 -7.99 -9.26 -6.46
N LEU A 25 -6.74 -9.66 -6.68
CA LEU A 25 -5.73 -8.80 -7.31
C LEU A 25 -6.14 -8.40 -8.74
N ILE A 26 -6.65 -9.34 -9.52
CA ILE A 26 -7.18 -9.10 -10.87
C ILE A 26 -8.28 -8.05 -10.83
N LYS A 27 -9.26 -8.22 -9.94
CA LYS A 27 -10.34 -7.24 -9.76
C LYS A 27 -9.81 -5.86 -9.39
N ASN A 28 -8.82 -5.79 -8.49
CA ASN A 28 -8.21 -4.51 -8.09
C ASN A 28 -7.48 -3.83 -9.27
N ILE A 29 -6.87 -4.61 -10.18
CA ILE A 29 -6.25 -4.09 -11.40
C ILE A 29 -7.32 -3.54 -12.34
N GLU A 30 -8.39 -4.31 -12.60
CA GLU A 30 -9.51 -3.93 -13.47
C GLU A 30 -10.25 -2.67 -12.97
N GLN A 31 -10.35 -2.49 -11.65
CA GLN A 31 -10.95 -1.28 -11.06
C GLN A 31 -10.07 -0.03 -11.24
N ALA A 32 -8.76 -0.17 -11.38
CA ALA A 32 -7.84 0.95 -11.51
C ALA A 32 -7.57 1.33 -12.98
N ILE A 33 -7.51 0.34 -13.85
CA ILE A 33 -7.03 0.46 -15.23
C ILE A 33 -8.00 -0.28 -16.16
N ASP A 34 -8.36 0.37 -17.27
CA ASP A 34 -9.06 -0.31 -18.36
C ASP A 34 -8.12 -1.29 -19.05
N CYS A 35 -8.40 -2.59 -18.93
CA CYS A 35 -7.49 -3.63 -19.36
C CYS A 35 -8.19 -4.96 -19.64
N SER A 36 -7.51 -5.84 -20.38
CA SER A 36 -7.81 -7.27 -20.41
C SER A 36 -6.72 -8.03 -19.67
N ILE A 37 -7.14 -9.03 -18.89
CA ILE A 37 -6.23 -9.77 -18.01
C ILE A 37 -6.26 -11.26 -18.37
N SER A 38 -5.07 -11.86 -18.41
CA SER A 38 -4.93 -13.31 -18.40
C SER A 38 -4.07 -13.75 -17.22
N ARG A 39 -4.28 -14.98 -16.77
CA ARG A 39 -3.62 -15.56 -15.59
C ARG A 39 -3.06 -16.93 -15.92
N GLU A 40 -1.86 -17.17 -15.44
CA GLU A 40 -1.22 -18.48 -15.37
C GLU A 40 -0.64 -18.62 -13.95
N ARG A 41 -0.28 -19.83 -13.54
CA ARG A 41 0.21 -20.06 -12.19
C ARG A 41 1.44 -19.19 -11.88
N GLY A 42 1.29 -18.25 -10.93
CA GLY A 42 2.38 -17.40 -10.45
C GLY A 42 2.63 -16.13 -11.28
N ARG A 43 1.78 -15.83 -12.27
CA ARG A 43 1.86 -14.62 -13.11
C ARG A 43 0.49 -14.12 -13.53
N ILE A 44 0.37 -12.81 -13.61
CA ILE A 44 -0.77 -12.12 -14.21
C ILE A 44 -0.24 -11.30 -15.39
N TRP A 45 -0.93 -11.35 -16.52
CA TRP A 45 -0.65 -10.51 -17.68
C TRP A 45 -1.76 -9.51 -17.86
N VAL A 46 -1.39 -8.25 -17.94
CA VAL A 46 -2.32 -7.13 -18.08
C VAL A 46 -2.06 -6.50 -19.44
N TYR A 47 -3.04 -6.51 -20.32
CA TYR A 47 -3.01 -5.77 -21.57
C TYR A 47 -3.86 -4.52 -21.41
N SER A 48 -3.26 -3.34 -21.59
CA SER A 48 -3.97 -2.07 -21.49
C SER A 48 -3.47 -1.08 -22.53
N GLU A 49 -4.39 -0.27 -23.05
CA GLU A 49 -4.10 0.89 -23.92
C GLU A 49 -4.01 2.20 -23.12
N ASP A 50 -4.28 2.17 -21.81
CA ASP A 50 -4.19 3.34 -20.93
C ASP A 50 -2.71 3.75 -20.78
N GLU A 51 -2.37 4.95 -21.24
CA GLU A 51 -1.02 5.53 -21.12
C GLU A 51 -0.57 5.64 -19.66
N LYS A 52 -1.52 5.74 -18.71
CA LYS A 52 -1.26 5.82 -17.26
C LYS A 52 -1.23 4.45 -16.58
N ALA A 53 -1.31 3.35 -17.33
CA ALA A 53 -1.31 2.00 -16.75
C ALA A 53 -0.05 1.74 -15.90
N LYS A 54 1.11 2.23 -16.33
CA LYS A 54 2.38 2.08 -15.58
C LYS A 54 2.31 2.77 -14.22
N GLU A 55 1.80 3.99 -14.13
CA GLU A 55 1.67 4.75 -12.89
C GLU A 55 0.65 4.11 -11.94
N LYS A 56 -0.46 3.62 -12.49
CA LYS A 56 -1.54 2.97 -11.72
C LYS A 56 -1.11 1.60 -11.19
N LEU A 57 -0.45 0.77 -12.01
CA LEU A 57 0.11 -0.53 -11.58
C LEU A 57 1.09 -0.40 -10.41
N ARG A 58 1.86 0.71 -10.33
CA ARG A 58 2.76 0.96 -9.20
C ARG A 58 2.02 1.08 -7.86
N LYS A 59 0.76 1.50 -7.86
CA LYS A 59 -0.02 1.81 -6.65
C LYS A 59 -0.98 0.70 -6.22
N ILE A 60 -1.08 -0.39 -6.97
CA ILE A 60 -1.96 -1.51 -6.64
C ILE A 60 -1.29 -2.46 -5.63
N PHE A 61 -1.87 -2.56 -4.44
CA PHE A 61 -1.40 -3.49 -3.41
C PHE A 61 -1.48 -4.94 -3.88
N GLY A 62 -0.46 -5.73 -3.56
CA GLY A 62 -0.28 -7.10 -4.05
C GLY A 62 0.70 -7.22 -5.23
N ILE A 63 0.94 -6.13 -5.97
CA ILE A 63 1.95 -6.12 -7.05
C ILE A 63 3.32 -5.83 -6.46
N THR A 64 4.21 -6.83 -6.42
CA THR A 64 5.62 -6.60 -6.04
C THR A 64 6.38 -5.90 -7.16
N SER A 65 6.18 -6.35 -8.40
CA SER A 65 6.80 -5.73 -9.57
C SER A 65 6.04 -6.06 -10.84
N PHE A 66 6.28 -5.30 -11.89
CA PHE A 66 5.75 -5.58 -13.21
C PHE A 66 6.71 -5.10 -14.29
N SER A 67 6.56 -5.63 -15.50
CA SER A 67 7.43 -5.33 -16.64
C SER A 67 6.60 -5.12 -17.89
N PRO A 68 6.70 -3.97 -18.59
CA PRO A 68 6.24 -3.88 -19.97
C PRO A 68 7.01 -4.93 -20.77
N CYS A 69 6.31 -5.73 -21.56
CA CYS A 69 6.92 -6.85 -22.27
C CYS A 69 6.27 -7.07 -23.63
N ILE A 70 7.03 -7.67 -24.53
CA ILE A 70 6.48 -8.29 -25.74
C ILE A 70 6.28 -9.78 -25.48
N SER A 71 5.27 -10.36 -26.14
CA SER A 71 5.00 -11.80 -26.08
C SER A 71 5.13 -12.44 -27.45
N CYS A 72 5.76 -13.61 -27.52
CA CYS A 72 5.84 -14.41 -28.73
C CYS A 72 5.74 -15.91 -28.43
N GLU A 73 5.60 -16.72 -29.48
CA GLU A 73 5.74 -18.17 -29.36
C GLU A 73 7.20 -18.57 -29.30
N LEU A 74 7.51 -19.70 -28.65
CA LEU A 74 8.88 -20.18 -28.47
C LEU A 74 9.63 -20.34 -29.79
N GLY A 75 8.96 -20.80 -30.85
CA GLY A 75 9.55 -20.92 -32.19
C GLY A 75 10.01 -19.58 -32.80
N ASN A 76 9.42 -18.47 -32.36
CA ASN A 76 9.76 -17.12 -32.82
C ASN A 76 10.68 -16.36 -31.84
N LEU A 77 11.08 -16.98 -30.72
CA LEU A 77 11.87 -16.32 -29.67
C LEU A 77 13.13 -15.65 -30.23
N LYS A 78 13.86 -16.36 -31.08
CA LYS A 78 15.11 -15.86 -31.68
C LYS A 78 14.90 -14.56 -32.46
N HIS A 79 13.90 -14.56 -33.35
CA HIS A 79 13.57 -13.39 -34.16
C HIS A 79 13.16 -12.18 -33.30
N GLU A 80 12.22 -12.38 -32.38
CA GLU A 80 11.69 -11.31 -31.53
C GLU A 80 12.73 -10.80 -30.52
N ALA A 81 13.55 -11.69 -29.97
CA ALA A 81 14.65 -11.30 -29.07
C ALA A 81 15.70 -10.46 -29.79
N MET A 82 16.05 -10.80 -31.03
CA MET A 82 16.99 -9.99 -31.84
C MET A 82 16.42 -8.62 -32.18
N LYS A 83 15.14 -8.54 -32.56
CA LYS A 83 14.46 -7.27 -32.83
C LYS A 83 14.45 -6.39 -31.58
N PHE A 84 14.00 -6.94 -30.45
CA PHE A 84 13.96 -6.24 -29.17
C PHE A 84 15.36 -5.78 -28.71
N ALA A 85 16.37 -6.66 -28.82
CA ALA A 85 17.75 -6.32 -28.51
C ALA A 85 18.28 -5.18 -29.38
N GLY A 86 17.95 -5.16 -30.67
CA GLY A 86 18.34 -4.07 -31.58
C GLY A 86 17.80 -2.70 -31.16
N GLU A 87 16.61 -2.65 -30.56
CA GLU A 87 16.01 -1.43 -30.05
C GLU A 87 16.63 -0.99 -28.71
N VAL A 88 16.79 -1.91 -27.75
CA VAL A 88 17.19 -1.55 -26.37
C VAL A 88 18.70 -1.51 -26.12
N LEU A 89 19.52 -2.11 -27.01
CA LEU A 89 20.98 -2.22 -26.84
C LEU A 89 21.79 -1.27 -27.73
N LYS A 90 21.16 -0.54 -28.65
CA LYS A 90 21.84 0.27 -29.70
C LYS A 90 22.93 1.20 -29.17
N ASP A 91 22.71 1.80 -28.00
CA ASP A 91 23.61 2.78 -27.38
C ASP A 91 24.28 2.25 -26.10
N LYS A 92 24.38 0.93 -25.95
CA LYS A 92 24.89 0.25 -24.75
C LYS A 92 26.25 -0.38 -24.98
N LYS A 93 27.12 -0.28 -23.98
CA LYS A 93 28.48 -0.86 -24.01
C LYS A 93 28.51 -2.32 -23.60
N SER A 94 27.64 -2.71 -22.66
CA SER A 94 27.55 -4.08 -22.18
C SER A 94 26.12 -4.51 -21.87
N PHE A 95 25.86 -5.81 -21.99
CA PHE A 95 24.57 -6.40 -21.66
C PHE A 95 24.67 -7.77 -20.98
N ALA A 96 23.56 -8.20 -20.36
CA ALA A 96 23.36 -9.58 -19.93
C ALA A 96 21.96 -10.07 -20.31
N LEU A 97 21.87 -11.32 -20.76
CA LEU A 97 20.59 -12.02 -20.89
C LEU A 97 20.25 -12.75 -19.60
N ARG A 98 19.04 -12.49 -19.08
CA ARG A 98 18.51 -13.12 -17.87
C ARG A 98 17.31 -13.98 -18.26
N VAL A 99 17.56 -15.26 -18.52
CA VAL A 99 16.55 -16.20 -18.98
C VAL A 99 15.98 -16.98 -17.78
N LYS A 100 14.65 -17.04 -17.68
CA LYS A 100 13.92 -17.88 -16.73
C LYS A 100 13.03 -18.84 -17.50
N ARG A 101 13.00 -20.11 -17.09
CA ARG A 101 12.22 -21.17 -17.74
C ARG A 101 11.24 -21.82 -16.77
N VAL A 102 10.00 -22.00 -17.22
CA VAL A 102 8.92 -22.72 -16.53
C VAL A 102 8.32 -23.71 -17.52
N GLY A 103 8.29 -25.00 -17.17
CA GLY A 103 7.79 -26.08 -18.03
C GLY A 103 8.84 -27.14 -18.34
N LYS A 104 8.52 -28.04 -19.28
CA LYS A 104 9.41 -29.13 -19.73
C LYS A 104 9.99 -28.81 -21.10
N HIS A 105 11.32 -28.69 -21.18
CA HIS A 105 12.05 -28.34 -22.41
C HIS A 105 13.32 -29.17 -22.50
N SER A 106 13.81 -29.41 -23.73
CA SER A 106 15.08 -30.09 -24.00
C SER A 106 16.32 -29.22 -23.74
N PHE A 107 16.13 -27.91 -23.52
CA PHE A 107 17.19 -26.93 -23.30
C PHE A 107 17.12 -26.33 -21.88
N THR A 108 18.24 -25.77 -21.43
CA THR A 108 18.34 -25.00 -20.19
C THR A 108 18.23 -23.49 -20.45
N SER A 109 17.97 -22.71 -19.41
CA SER A 109 18.02 -21.24 -19.50
C SER A 109 19.41 -20.72 -19.91
N ILE A 110 20.46 -21.46 -19.56
CA ILE A 110 21.84 -21.13 -19.93
C ILE A 110 22.07 -21.34 -21.42
N ASP A 111 21.51 -22.42 -22.00
CA ASP A 111 21.63 -22.70 -23.43
C ASP A 111 21.01 -21.59 -24.27
N VAL A 112 19.79 -21.17 -23.92
CA VAL A 112 19.10 -20.05 -24.59
C VAL A 112 19.86 -18.74 -24.44
N ALA A 113 20.37 -18.45 -23.23
CA ALA A 113 21.14 -17.23 -23.00
C ALA A 113 22.45 -17.21 -23.81
N ARG A 114 23.11 -18.36 -23.99
CA ARG A 114 24.32 -18.49 -24.81
C ARG A 114 24.01 -18.28 -26.29
N GLU A 115 23.03 -19.00 -26.81
CA GLU A 115 22.65 -18.93 -28.23
C GLU A 115 22.23 -17.52 -28.64
N LEU A 116 21.31 -16.90 -27.89
CA LEU A 116 20.85 -15.54 -28.18
C LEU A 116 21.94 -14.51 -27.90
N GLY A 117 22.76 -14.71 -26.87
CA GLY A 117 23.89 -13.84 -26.55
C GLY A 117 24.91 -13.78 -27.69
N GLU A 118 25.25 -14.94 -28.26
CA GLU A 118 26.14 -15.07 -29.41
C GLU A 118 25.59 -14.36 -30.65
N GLU A 119 24.29 -14.52 -30.94
CA GLU A 119 23.69 -13.85 -32.08
C GLU A 119 23.65 -12.32 -31.92
N ILE A 120 23.40 -11.84 -30.70
CA ILE A 120 23.39 -10.41 -30.39
C ILE A 120 24.78 -9.80 -30.61
N ILE A 121 25.85 -10.40 -30.07
CA ILE A 121 27.22 -9.84 -30.23
C ILE A 121 27.72 -9.90 -31.67
N ASN A 122 27.22 -10.84 -32.48
CA ASN A 122 27.56 -10.94 -33.90
C ASN A 122 26.91 -9.83 -34.75
N LYS A 123 25.79 -9.26 -34.30
CA LYS A 123 25.03 -8.23 -35.04
C LYS A 123 25.14 -6.82 -34.43
N ILE A 124 25.38 -6.73 -33.13
CA ILE A 124 25.43 -5.47 -32.38
C ILE A 124 26.83 -5.33 -31.77
N PRO A 125 27.54 -4.19 -31.94
CA PRO A 125 28.87 -3.98 -31.38
C PRO A 125 28.82 -3.74 -29.86
N ILE A 126 28.49 -4.79 -29.09
CA ILE A 126 28.27 -4.77 -27.64
C ILE A 126 29.01 -5.93 -26.95
N LYS A 127 29.36 -5.78 -25.67
CA LYS A 127 30.03 -6.82 -24.87
C LYS A 127 29.08 -7.50 -23.90
N VAL A 128 29.31 -8.78 -23.61
CA VAL A 128 28.60 -9.47 -22.52
C VAL A 128 29.28 -9.16 -21.18
N ASP A 129 28.52 -8.68 -20.19
CA ASP A 129 28.95 -8.54 -18.80
C ASP A 129 27.88 -9.13 -17.88
N LEU A 130 28.17 -10.29 -17.27
CA LEU A 130 27.22 -10.98 -16.41
C LEU A 130 27.14 -10.41 -14.98
N LYS A 131 28.10 -9.58 -14.58
CA LYS A 131 28.24 -9.03 -13.23
C LYS A 131 27.67 -7.62 -13.12
N SER A 132 28.04 -6.73 -14.04
CA SER A 132 27.63 -5.32 -14.02
C SER A 132 27.29 -4.79 -15.42
N PRO A 133 26.31 -5.41 -16.11
CA PRO A 133 25.89 -4.96 -17.43
C PRO A 133 25.32 -3.55 -17.40
N GLU A 134 25.54 -2.77 -18.47
CA GLU A 134 24.85 -1.50 -18.65
C GLU A 134 23.34 -1.71 -18.90
N LYS A 135 22.98 -2.84 -19.50
CA LYS A 135 21.58 -3.20 -19.76
C LYS A 135 21.31 -4.70 -19.56
N GLU A 136 20.24 -5.03 -18.86
CA GLU A 136 19.75 -6.40 -18.77
C GLU A 136 18.55 -6.58 -19.69
N VAL A 137 18.53 -7.68 -20.43
CA VAL A 137 17.36 -8.15 -21.18
C VAL A 137 16.91 -9.45 -20.56
N PHE A 138 15.66 -9.48 -20.13
CA PHE A 138 15.05 -10.61 -19.47
C PHE A 138 14.15 -11.36 -20.44
N ILE A 139 14.18 -12.69 -20.33
CA ILE A 139 13.34 -13.57 -21.14
C ILE A 139 12.69 -14.57 -20.18
N GLU A 140 11.37 -14.52 -20.04
CA GLU A 140 10.60 -15.54 -19.29
C GLU A 140 9.94 -16.50 -20.30
N ILE A 141 10.41 -17.74 -20.33
CA ILE A 141 9.86 -18.83 -21.16
C ILE A 141 8.93 -19.66 -20.29
N ARG A 142 7.68 -19.80 -20.72
CA ARG A 142 6.62 -20.55 -20.03
C ARG A 142 5.91 -21.47 -21.02
N GLU A 143 6.14 -22.76 -20.90
CA GLU A 143 5.70 -23.76 -21.89
C GLU A 143 6.08 -23.33 -23.32
N ASN A 144 5.11 -22.97 -24.18
CA ASN A 144 5.34 -22.53 -25.55
C ASN A 144 5.27 -21.00 -25.76
N ARG A 145 5.18 -20.21 -24.68
CA ARG A 145 5.12 -18.75 -24.73
C ARG A 145 6.40 -18.13 -24.15
N CYS A 146 6.83 -17.02 -24.73
CA CYS A 146 8.00 -16.27 -24.31
C CYS A 146 7.62 -14.81 -24.07
N TYR A 147 8.20 -14.21 -23.02
CA TYR A 147 8.01 -12.81 -22.67
C TYR A 147 9.38 -12.14 -22.57
N ILE A 148 9.58 -11.06 -23.34
CA ILE A 148 10.85 -10.34 -23.41
C ILE A 148 10.64 -8.92 -22.86
N TYR A 149 11.51 -8.50 -21.95
CA TYR A 149 11.45 -7.19 -21.29
C TYR A 149 12.83 -6.75 -20.80
N ASP A 150 13.01 -5.45 -20.55
CA ASP A 150 14.29 -4.83 -20.15
C ASP A 150 14.16 -3.93 -18.92
N GLU A 151 12.97 -3.86 -18.33
CA GLU A 151 12.66 -3.11 -17.12
C GLU A 151 11.91 -4.00 -16.12
N ILE A 152 12.29 -3.93 -14.85
CA ILE A 152 11.52 -4.47 -13.72
C ILE A 152 11.12 -3.29 -12.86
N ILE A 153 9.85 -2.90 -12.96
CA ILE A 153 9.31 -1.76 -12.24
C ILE A 153 8.79 -2.24 -10.89
N PRO A 154 9.27 -1.68 -9.76
CA PRO A 154 8.73 -2.03 -8.45
C PRO A 154 7.30 -1.51 -8.31
N GLY A 155 6.42 -2.38 -7.83
CA GLY A 155 5.10 -2.00 -7.32
C GLY A 155 5.16 -1.72 -5.83
N VAL A 156 4.00 -1.40 -5.25
CA VAL A 156 3.88 -1.09 -3.82
C VAL A 156 4.04 -2.33 -2.92
N GLY A 157 3.88 -3.53 -3.48
CA GLY A 157 3.93 -4.81 -2.77
C GLY A 157 2.73 -5.00 -1.84
N GLY A 158 2.92 -5.79 -0.78
CA GLY A 158 1.86 -6.09 0.18
C GLY A 158 0.87 -7.15 -0.33
N LEU A 159 -0.34 -7.11 0.19
CA LEU A 159 -1.42 -8.04 -0.13
C LEU A 159 -2.50 -7.37 -0.98
N PRO A 160 -3.22 -8.12 -1.84
CA PRO A 160 -4.35 -7.56 -2.56
C PRO A 160 -5.38 -6.94 -1.60
N LEU A 161 -5.81 -5.71 -1.89
CA LEU A 161 -6.78 -5.01 -1.08
C LEU A 161 -8.08 -5.82 -0.95
N GLY A 162 -8.57 -6.03 0.28
CA GLY A 162 -9.80 -6.76 0.60
C GLY A 162 -9.60 -8.21 1.03
N VAL A 163 -8.40 -8.79 0.94
CA VAL A 163 -8.18 -10.20 1.33
C VAL A 163 -8.15 -10.44 2.84
N GLU A 164 -7.88 -9.42 3.65
CA GLU A 164 -7.79 -9.51 5.12
C GLU A 164 -9.02 -8.90 5.84
N GLY A 165 -10.10 -8.63 5.10
CA GLY A 165 -11.34 -8.08 5.65
C GLY A 165 -11.31 -6.57 5.88
N LYS A 166 -12.20 -6.07 6.75
CA LYS A 166 -12.49 -4.63 6.91
C LYS A 166 -11.97 -4.07 8.23
N VAL A 167 -11.49 -2.84 8.21
CA VAL A 167 -11.13 -2.07 9.42
C VAL A 167 -11.62 -0.63 9.35
N ILE A 168 -11.85 -0.03 10.50
CA ILE A 168 -12.13 1.41 10.63
C ILE A 168 -10.81 2.13 10.88
N SER A 169 -10.51 3.24 10.18
CA SER A 169 -9.35 4.08 10.50
C SER A 169 -9.78 5.41 11.11
N LEU A 170 -9.29 5.70 12.33
CA LEU A 170 -9.43 7.03 12.93
C LEU A 170 -8.54 8.02 12.15
N PHE A 171 -9.17 8.84 11.33
CA PHE A 171 -8.49 9.60 10.29
C PHE A 171 -8.51 11.11 10.56
N SER A 172 -7.37 11.64 11.01
CA SER A 172 -7.24 13.08 11.31
C SER A 172 -6.82 13.92 10.12
N GLY A 173 -6.26 13.30 9.07
CA GLY A 173 -5.61 14.01 7.95
C GLY A 173 -4.16 14.39 8.22
N GLY A 174 -3.67 14.19 9.45
CA GLY A 174 -2.26 14.35 9.78
C GLY A 174 -1.42 13.20 9.23
N ILE A 175 -0.11 13.44 9.11
CA ILE A 175 0.91 12.51 8.58
C ILE A 175 0.67 11.08 9.09
N ASP A 176 0.61 10.91 10.40
CA ASP A 176 0.59 9.60 11.05
C ASP A 176 -0.69 8.81 10.70
N SER A 177 -1.85 9.49 10.65
CA SER A 177 -3.12 8.82 10.32
C SER A 177 -3.18 8.37 8.86
N GLY A 178 -2.61 9.14 7.93
CA GLY A 178 -2.49 8.77 6.53
C GLY A 178 -1.59 7.55 6.34
N VAL A 179 -0.42 7.56 6.97
CA VAL A 179 0.53 6.44 6.90
C VAL A 179 -0.02 5.18 7.55
N ALA A 180 -0.63 5.27 8.73
CA ALA A 180 -1.23 4.13 9.42
C ALA A 180 -2.35 3.48 8.58
N THR A 181 -3.19 4.31 7.97
CA THR A 181 -4.24 3.85 7.04
C THR A 181 -3.63 3.08 5.86
N TRP A 182 -2.62 3.68 5.22
CA TRP A 182 -1.96 3.09 4.07
C TRP A 182 -1.27 1.75 4.40
N LEU A 183 -0.64 1.64 5.57
CA LEU A 183 -0.02 0.39 6.01
C LEU A 183 -1.04 -0.74 6.18
N MET A 184 -2.25 -0.43 6.65
CA MET A 184 -3.32 -1.42 6.76
C MET A 184 -3.88 -1.82 5.39
N MET A 185 -4.04 -0.86 4.46
CA MET A 185 -4.39 -1.17 3.07
C MET A 185 -3.32 -2.06 2.41
N LYS A 186 -2.03 -1.79 2.67
CA LYS A 186 -0.91 -2.62 2.19
C LYS A 186 -0.96 -4.05 2.73
N ARG A 187 -1.53 -4.27 3.90
CA ARG A 187 -1.81 -5.61 4.44
C ARG A 187 -3.15 -6.17 3.97
N GLY A 188 -3.73 -5.67 2.90
CA GLY A 188 -4.93 -6.25 2.28
C GLY A 188 -6.22 -5.94 3.03
N CYS A 189 -6.22 -5.00 3.98
CA CYS A 189 -7.43 -4.59 4.67
C CYS A 189 -8.20 -3.57 3.82
N GLU A 190 -9.49 -3.80 3.62
CA GLU A 190 -10.41 -2.75 3.19
C GLU A 190 -10.61 -1.77 4.34
N VAL A 191 -10.43 -0.46 4.08
CA VAL A 191 -10.48 0.56 5.13
C VAL A 191 -11.65 1.51 4.89
N MET A 192 -12.40 1.82 5.95
CA MET A 192 -13.29 2.98 5.99
C MET A 192 -12.69 4.05 6.91
N LEU A 193 -12.52 5.26 6.38
CA LEU A 193 -11.98 6.38 7.14
C LEU A 193 -13.09 7.05 7.95
N VAL A 194 -12.81 7.31 9.23
CA VAL A 194 -13.70 8.03 10.13
C VAL A 194 -12.99 9.27 10.62
N HIS A 195 -13.47 10.42 10.15
CA HIS A 195 -12.98 11.72 10.58
C HIS A 195 -13.90 12.32 11.63
N PHE A 196 -13.35 12.60 12.81
CA PHE A 196 -14.04 13.28 13.90
C PHE A 196 -13.91 14.78 13.71
N TYR A 197 -14.99 15.40 13.23
CA TYR A 197 -15.04 16.79 12.87
C TYR A 197 -14.96 17.70 14.10
N ILE A 198 -13.97 18.60 14.09
CA ILE A 198 -13.76 19.64 15.11
C ILE A 198 -13.83 21.06 14.53
N SER A 199 -13.39 21.24 13.27
CA SER A 199 -13.43 22.50 12.54
C SER A 199 -13.40 22.23 11.04
N LYS A 200 -13.70 23.27 10.24
CA LYS A 200 -13.74 23.18 8.77
C LYS A 200 -12.37 22.86 8.20
N GLU A 201 -11.34 23.55 8.68
CA GLU A 201 -9.97 23.47 8.22
C GLU A 201 -9.33 22.10 8.55
N SER A 202 -9.68 21.52 9.71
CA SER A 202 -9.28 20.16 10.06
C SER A 202 -9.85 19.13 9.08
N TYR A 203 -11.07 19.35 8.59
CA TYR A 203 -11.70 18.48 7.60
C TYR A 203 -11.10 18.68 6.21
N GLU A 204 -10.83 19.93 5.81
CA GLU A 204 -10.14 20.25 4.56
C GLU A 204 -8.76 19.55 4.49
N SER A 205 -8.01 19.58 5.60
CA SER A 205 -6.73 18.85 5.72
C SER A 205 -6.90 17.33 5.55
N ALA A 206 -7.96 16.76 6.14
CA ALA A 206 -8.28 15.35 5.96
C ALA A 206 -8.64 15.01 4.50
N CYS A 207 -9.43 15.84 3.83
CA CYS A 207 -9.78 15.67 2.42
C CYS A 207 -8.53 15.64 1.51
N LEU A 208 -7.54 16.51 1.75
CA LEU A 208 -6.30 16.52 0.97
C LEU A 208 -5.53 15.20 1.08
N CYS A 209 -5.39 14.66 2.28
CA CYS A 209 -4.76 13.35 2.49
C CYS A 209 -5.61 12.21 1.89
N TYR A 210 -6.93 12.30 2.00
CA TYR A 210 -7.87 11.34 1.44
C TYR A 210 -7.76 11.21 -0.08
N GLU A 211 -7.62 12.32 -0.81
CA GLU A 211 -7.45 12.27 -2.27
C GLU A 211 -6.19 11.52 -2.70
N VAL A 212 -5.08 11.67 -1.97
CA VAL A 212 -3.87 10.87 -2.22
C VAL A 212 -4.12 9.38 -1.98
N LEU A 213 -4.82 9.04 -0.89
CA LEU A 213 -5.11 7.64 -0.58
C LEU A 213 -6.08 7.00 -1.58
N LYS A 214 -6.96 7.79 -2.22
CA LYS A 214 -7.82 7.31 -3.32
C LYS A 214 -7.03 6.85 -4.54
N GLU A 215 -5.83 7.35 -4.75
CA GLU A 215 -4.95 6.86 -5.82
C GLU A 215 -4.47 5.41 -5.58
N TYR A 216 -4.53 4.93 -4.33
CA TYR A 216 -4.24 3.53 -3.96
C TYR A 216 -5.50 2.68 -3.82
N ASN A 217 -6.64 3.31 -3.54
CA ASN A 217 -7.95 2.67 -3.46
C ASN A 217 -9.06 3.61 -3.96
N PRO A 218 -9.48 3.50 -5.24
CA PRO A 218 -10.53 4.36 -5.80
C PRO A 218 -11.87 4.29 -5.06
N GLU A 219 -12.17 3.17 -4.40
CA GLU A 219 -13.41 2.94 -3.64
C GLU A 219 -13.31 3.34 -2.16
N LEU A 220 -12.21 3.99 -1.74
CA LEU A 220 -12.01 4.42 -0.36
C LEU A 220 -13.13 5.37 0.09
N LYS A 221 -13.69 5.13 1.28
CA LYS A 221 -14.77 5.94 1.85
C LYS A 221 -14.28 6.76 3.03
N LEU A 222 -14.72 8.02 3.08
CA LEU A 222 -14.52 8.93 4.20
C LEU A 222 -15.88 9.32 4.79
N ILE A 223 -16.09 9.00 6.06
CA ILE A 223 -17.26 9.49 6.81
C ILE A 223 -16.84 10.54 7.83
N LYS A 224 -17.72 11.52 8.02
CA LYS A 224 -17.52 12.64 8.94
C LYS A 224 -18.48 12.51 10.12
N ILE A 225 -17.96 12.59 11.33
CA ILE A 225 -18.75 12.51 12.57
C ILE A 225 -18.57 13.80 13.36
N GLU A 226 -19.69 14.43 13.74
CA GLU A 226 -19.65 15.61 14.59
C GLU A 226 -19.07 15.28 15.98
N HIS A 227 -17.99 15.96 16.36
CA HIS A 227 -17.27 15.70 17.61
C HIS A 227 -17.07 16.96 18.46
N SER A 228 -17.18 18.16 17.89
CA SER A 228 -16.95 19.42 18.62
C SER A 228 -17.88 19.59 19.83
N ASN A 229 -19.12 19.11 19.73
CA ASN A 229 -20.10 19.13 20.82
C ASN A 229 -19.65 18.33 22.06
N PHE A 230 -18.99 17.19 21.85
CA PHE A 230 -18.47 16.39 22.95
C PHE A 230 -17.29 17.11 23.62
N LEU A 231 -16.36 17.63 22.81
CA LEU A 231 -15.17 18.32 23.31
C LEU A 231 -15.52 19.58 24.11
N ARG A 232 -16.55 20.34 23.70
CA ARG A 232 -17.06 21.50 24.44
C ARG A 232 -17.58 21.18 25.84
N LYS A 233 -18.02 19.93 26.09
CA LYS A 233 -18.53 19.50 27.40
C LYS A 233 -17.41 19.08 28.38
N ILE A 234 -16.18 18.92 27.90
CA ILE A 234 -15.08 18.44 28.74
C ILE A 234 -14.53 19.61 29.58
N ASP A 235 -14.92 19.65 30.86
CA ASP A 235 -14.44 20.64 31.83
C ASP A 235 -13.09 20.25 32.49
N LYS A 236 -12.62 19.01 32.31
CA LYS A 236 -11.38 18.49 32.93
C LYS A 236 -10.18 18.54 31.99
N GLN A 237 -9.66 19.75 31.79
CA GLN A 237 -8.65 20.07 30.77
C GLN A 237 -7.52 19.01 30.63
N ASN A 238 -6.84 18.64 31.72
CA ASN A 238 -5.66 17.75 31.60
C ASN A 238 -5.98 16.34 31.05
N TYR A 239 -7.24 15.89 31.17
CA TYR A 239 -7.71 14.58 30.70
C TYR A 239 -8.38 14.64 29.32
N THR A 240 -8.53 15.83 28.72
CA THR A 240 -9.28 16.03 27.47
C THR A 240 -8.85 15.10 26.34
N CYS A 241 -7.54 14.92 26.11
CA CYS A 241 -7.06 14.03 25.05
C CYS A 241 -7.41 12.55 25.29
N ILE A 242 -7.41 12.10 26.54
CA ILE A 242 -7.73 10.72 26.90
C ILE A 242 -9.22 10.46 26.70
N LEU A 243 -10.07 11.37 27.22
CA LEU A 243 -11.53 11.30 27.07
C LEU A 243 -11.95 11.38 25.60
N CYS A 244 -11.35 12.29 24.84
CA CYS A 244 -11.53 12.43 23.39
C CYS A 244 -11.24 11.11 22.66
N LYS A 245 -10.05 10.55 22.82
CA LYS A 245 -9.67 9.29 22.15
C LYS A 245 -10.57 8.11 22.54
N ARG A 246 -10.95 8.01 23.82
CA ARG A 246 -11.86 6.95 24.29
C ARG A 246 -13.25 7.07 23.66
N GLU A 247 -13.78 8.28 23.53
CA GLU A 247 -15.06 8.52 22.85
C GLU A 247 -14.97 8.23 21.34
N MET A 248 -13.89 8.64 20.68
CA MET A 248 -13.65 8.34 19.27
C MET A 248 -13.64 6.82 19.03
N LEU A 249 -12.97 6.07 19.90
CA LEU A 249 -12.92 4.61 19.82
C LEU A 249 -14.30 3.98 19.99
N ARG A 250 -15.12 4.44 20.93
CA ARG A 250 -16.49 3.92 21.13
C ARG A 250 -17.36 4.11 19.90
N LYS A 251 -17.40 5.34 19.37
CA LYS A 251 -18.16 5.65 18.15
C LYS A 251 -17.66 4.85 16.94
N ALA A 252 -16.34 4.70 16.80
CA ALA A 252 -15.76 3.89 15.75
C ALA A 252 -16.06 2.38 15.93
N GLN A 253 -16.18 1.89 17.16
CA GLN A 253 -16.58 0.51 17.44
C GLN A 253 -18.04 0.27 17.02
N GLU A 254 -18.96 1.19 17.32
CA GLU A 254 -20.36 1.10 16.90
C GLU A 254 -20.46 0.92 15.38
N ILE A 255 -19.74 1.76 14.63
CA ILE A 255 -19.66 1.68 13.16
C ILE A 255 -18.99 0.39 12.71
N ALA A 256 -17.94 -0.05 13.41
CA ALA A 256 -17.24 -1.30 13.09
C ALA A 256 -18.17 -2.52 13.21
N ILE A 257 -19.05 -2.54 14.21
CA ILE A 257 -20.08 -3.58 14.38
C ILE A 257 -21.05 -3.57 13.20
N GLU A 258 -21.58 -2.40 12.84
CA GLU A 258 -22.55 -2.25 11.76
C GLU A 258 -22.02 -2.74 10.40
N ILE A 259 -20.77 -2.45 10.08
CA ILE A 259 -20.17 -2.82 8.78
C ILE A 259 -19.38 -4.13 8.80
N GLY A 260 -19.38 -4.85 9.94
CA GLY A 260 -18.65 -6.11 10.12
C GLY A 260 -17.11 -5.97 10.08
N ALA A 261 -16.58 -4.78 10.38
CA ALA A 261 -15.14 -4.56 10.50
C ALA A 261 -14.55 -5.34 11.68
N LYS A 262 -13.25 -5.61 11.66
CA LYS A 262 -12.54 -6.47 12.62
C LYS A 262 -11.61 -5.73 13.57
N GLY A 263 -11.57 -4.41 13.51
CA GLY A 263 -10.81 -3.59 14.44
C GLY A 263 -10.74 -2.13 14.00
N ILE A 264 -10.05 -1.35 14.82
CA ILE A 264 -9.89 0.09 14.66
C ILE A 264 -8.40 0.42 14.51
N VAL A 265 -8.05 1.16 13.48
CA VAL A 265 -6.71 1.61 13.15
C VAL A 265 -6.50 3.00 13.71
N THR A 266 -5.36 3.21 14.35
CA THR A 266 -4.94 4.52 14.84
C THR A 266 -3.53 4.84 14.36
N GLY A 267 -3.26 6.12 14.14
CA GLY A 267 -1.92 6.65 13.88
C GLY A 267 -1.10 6.87 15.15
N ASP A 268 -1.31 6.08 16.21
CA ASP A 268 -0.55 6.22 17.45
C ASP A 268 0.91 5.74 17.27
N SER A 269 1.88 6.56 17.70
CA SER A 269 3.31 6.22 17.83
C SER A 269 3.76 6.41 19.28
N LEU A 270 4.47 5.42 19.83
CA LEU A 270 4.76 5.40 21.26
C LEU A 270 5.74 6.51 21.66
N GLY A 271 5.35 7.32 22.65
CA GLY A 271 6.20 8.39 23.20
C GLY A 271 6.24 9.68 22.36
N GLN A 272 5.50 9.77 21.26
CA GLN A 272 5.50 10.96 20.40
C GLN A 272 4.75 12.16 21.04
N VAL A 273 3.63 11.90 21.72
CA VAL A 273 2.85 12.92 22.46
C VAL A 273 2.38 12.39 23.80
N ALA A 274 2.00 13.28 24.72
CA ALA A 274 1.56 12.91 26.07
C ALA A 274 0.46 11.84 26.08
N SER A 275 -0.51 11.91 25.14
CA SER A 275 -1.60 10.92 25.03
C SER A 275 -1.18 9.55 24.48
N GLN A 276 0.09 9.35 24.14
CA GLN A 276 0.66 8.15 23.52
C GLN A 276 1.80 7.55 24.36
N THR A 277 1.75 7.71 25.68
CA THR A 277 2.56 6.93 26.62
C THR A 277 1.96 5.53 26.82
N LEU A 278 2.74 4.57 27.34
CA LEU A 278 2.24 3.23 27.64
C LEU A 278 1.02 3.27 28.58
N ASP A 279 1.10 4.02 29.68
CA ASP A 279 0.00 4.17 30.64
C ASP A 279 -1.26 4.72 29.97
N ASN A 280 -1.12 5.76 29.15
CA ASN A 280 -2.27 6.38 28.48
C ASN A 280 -2.86 5.47 27.40
N LEU A 281 -2.03 4.77 26.61
CA LEU A 281 -2.52 3.82 25.62
C LEU A 281 -3.24 2.64 26.27
N PHE A 282 -2.77 2.18 27.43
CA PHE A 282 -3.46 1.16 28.22
C PHE A 282 -4.86 1.64 28.64
N VAL A 283 -4.95 2.81 29.27
CA VAL A 283 -6.23 3.40 29.68
C VAL A 283 -7.15 3.70 28.49
N ILE A 284 -6.62 4.21 27.37
CA ILE A 284 -7.41 4.46 26.16
C ILE A 284 -7.96 3.15 25.58
N SER A 285 -7.14 2.10 25.53
CA SER A 285 -7.53 0.82 24.93
C SER A 285 -8.67 0.13 25.69
N GLN A 286 -8.80 0.37 26.99
CA GLN A 286 -9.91 -0.14 27.81
C GLN A 286 -11.27 0.52 27.52
N ALA A 287 -11.37 1.46 26.57
CA ALA A 287 -12.65 2.05 26.18
C ALA A 287 -13.51 1.13 25.31
N ILE A 288 -12.91 0.15 24.66
CA ILE A 288 -13.54 -0.75 23.72
C ILE A 288 -13.03 -2.19 23.91
N TYR A 289 -13.70 -3.15 23.30
CA TYR A 289 -13.29 -4.57 23.31
C TYR A 289 -12.84 -5.06 21.92
N TYR A 290 -12.90 -4.20 20.90
CA TYR A 290 -12.37 -4.47 19.57
C TYR A 290 -10.83 -4.32 19.51
N PRO A 291 -10.15 -5.09 18.64
CA PRO A 291 -8.72 -4.89 18.39
C PRO A 291 -8.40 -3.47 17.93
N ILE A 292 -7.36 -2.87 18.53
CA ILE A 292 -6.81 -1.58 18.10
C ILE A 292 -5.48 -1.83 17.40
N TYR A 293 -5.45 -1.64 16.09
CA TYR A 293 -4.23 -1.75 15.29
C TYR A 293 -3.47 -0.42 15.33
N ARG A 294 -2.19 -0.49 15.70
CA ARG A 294 -1.27 0.66 15.79
C ARG A 294 -0.04 0.42 14.92
N PRO A 295 -0.16 0.55 13.58
CA PRO A 295 0.92 0.19 12.66
C PRO A 295 2.22 0.97 12.89
N LEU A 296 2.13 2.16 13.51
CA LEU A 296 3.25 3.07 13.74
C LEU A 296 3.84 2.98 15.15
N ILE A 297 3.38 2.05 15.99
CA ILE A 297 3.65 2.09 17.44
C ILE A 297 5.14 2.07 17.78
N GLY A 298 5.95 1.38 16.98
CA GLY A 298 7.40 1.28 17.14
C GLY A 298 8.22 2.09 16.14
N MET A 299 7.59 2.95 15.33
CA MET A 299 8.28 3.78 14.34
C MET A 299 8.59 5.16 14.91
N ASP A 300 9.77 5.68 14.59
CA ASP A 300 10.12 7.07 14.88
C ASP A 300 9.49 8.05 13.88
N LYS A 301 9.60 9.35 14.19
CA LYS A 301 8.96 10.38 13.38
C LYS A 301 9.56 10.50 11.98
N GLN A 302 10.86 10.27 11.82
CA GLN A 302 11.53 10.37 10.52
C GLN A 302 11.16 9.20 9.62
N GLU A 303 11.02 7.99 10.17
CA GLU A 303 10.51 6.83 9.45
C GLU A 303 9.10 7.07 8.94
N ILE A 304 8.21 7.62 9.78
CA ILE A 304 6.83 7.97 9.40
C ILE A 304 6.83 9.03 8.29
N ILE A 305 7.64 10.09 8.41
CA ILE A 305 7.74 11.16 7.40
C ILE A 305 8.31 10.62 6.08
N SER A 306 9.34 9.79 6.13
CA SER A 306 9.94 9.16 4.95
C SER A 306 8.91 8.33 4.19
N LEU A 307 8.11 7.55 4.92
CA LEU A 307 7.02 6.79 4.33
C LEU A 307 5.91 7.70 3.78
N ALA A 308 5.54 8.76 4.49
CA ALA A 308 4.55 9.73 4.02
C ALA A 308 4.96 10.41 2.70
N ARG A 309 6.24 10.75 2.53
CA ARG A 309 6.80 11.28 1.26
C ARG A 309 6.74 10.24 0.15
N LYS A 310 7.13 8.99 0.46
CA LYS A 310 7.05 7.89 -0.51
C LYS A 310 5.62 7.66 -1.01
N ILE A 311 4.62 7.82 -0.13
CA ILE A 311 3.21 7.63 -0.45
C ILE A 311 2.63 8.84 -1.22
N GLY A 312 3.18 10.03 -1.00
CA GLY A 312 2.68 11.31 -1.55
C GLY A 312 1.78 12.10 -0.58
N THR A 313 1.55 11.58 0.64
CA THR A 313 0.68 12.25 1.62
C THR A 313 1.38 13.42 2.33
N TYR A 314 2.71 13.44 2.35
CA TYR A 314 3.47 14.49 3.03
C TYR A 314 3.37 15.84 2.31
N GLU A 315 3.40 15.82 0.98
CA GLU A 315 3.30 17.00 0.13
C GLU A 315 1.95 17.68 0.34
N LYS A 316 0.86 16.88 0.33
CA LYS A 316 -0.49 17.38 0.64
C LYS A 316 -0.66 17.83 2.08
N TYR A 317 0.04 17.21 3.02
CA TYR A 317 0.07 17.70 4.39
C TYR A 317 0.68 19.11 4.48
N LEU A 318 1.75 19.40 3.73
CA LEU A 318 2.37 20.74 3.73
C LEU A 318 1.47 21.82 3.13
N GLU A 319 0.62 21.47 2.15
CA GLU A 319 -0.39 22.37 1.58
C GLU A 319 -1.56 22.66 2.53
N ALA A 320 -1.79 21.76 3.50
CA ALA A 320 -2.94 21.82 4.39
C ALA A 320 -2.79 22.88 5.50
N PRO A 321 -3.89 23.47 5.99
CA PRO A 321 -3.89 24.33 7.17
C PRO A 321 -3.26 23.63 8.38
N GLN A 322 -2.10 24.11 8.82
CA GLN A 322 -1.40 23.54 9.98
C GLN A 322 -2.06 24.01 11.28
N LEU A 323 -3.03 23.23 11.76
CA LEU A 323 -3.80 23.56 12.94
C LEU A 323 -3.47 22.68 14.13
N SER A 324 -3.21 23.34 15.26
CA SER A 324 -3.24 22.68 16.55
C SER A 324 -4.70 22.45 16.98
N CYS A 325 -4.95 21.36 17.70
CA CYS A 325 -6.29 21.09 18.23
C CYS A 325 -6.64 22.18 19.27
N PRO A 326 -7.73 22.94 19.10
CA PRO A 326 -8.08 24.04 20.00
C PRO A 326 -8.52 23.55 21.40
N TYR A 327 -8.82 22.26 21.53
CA TYR A 327 -9.19 21.60 22.79
C TYR A 327 -8.00 20.94 23.48
N ALA A 328 -6.79 21.03 22.92
CA ALA A 328 -5.59 20.47 23.54
C ALA A 328 -5.28 21.22 24.85
N PRO A 329 -5.09 20.50 25.97
CA PRO A 329 -4.80 21.15 27.23
C PRO A 329 -3.36 21.67 27.29
N LYS A 330 -3.15 22.71 28.09
CA LYS A 330 -1.80 23.26 28.37
C LYS A 330 -0.90 22.25 29.09
N LYS A 331 -1.47 21.38 29.92
CA LYS A 331 -0.76 20.36 30.71
C LYS A 331 -1.46 19.00 30.56
N PRO A 332 -1.29 18.30 29.40
CA PRO A 332 -1.89 17.00 29.20
C PRO A 332 -1.36 15.98 30.21
N VAL A 333 -2.24 15.10 30.69
CA VAL A 333 -1.84 13.98 31.55
C VAL A 333 -0.94 13.02 30.78
N VAL A 334 0.21 12.67 31.35
CA VAL A 334 1.16 11.68 30.77
C VAL A 334 0.96 10.27 31.33
N LYS A 335 0.28 10.17 32.48
CA LYS A 335 -0.09 8.91 33.14
C LYS A 335 -1.50 9.05 33.70
N ALA A 336 -2.49 8.63 32.92
CA ALA A 336 -3.89 8.67 33.34
C ALA A 336 -4.20 7.52 34.31
N GLU A 337 -5.08 7.80 35.27
CA GLU A 337 -5.67 6.78 36.15
C GLU A 337 -7.04 6.40 35.61
N LEU A 338 -7.28 5.10 35.40
CA LEU A 338 -8.54 4.62 34.81
C LEU A 338 -9.75 5.03 35.65
N ASP A 339 -9.69 4.86 36.98
CA ASP A 339 -10.83 5.15 37.86
C ASP A 339 -11.29 6.61 37.74
N LYS A 340 -10.33 7.53 37.68
CA LYS A 340 -10.60 8.96 37.47
C LYS A 340 -11.18 9.25 36.09
N VAL A 341 -10.69 8.57 35.05
CA VAL A 341 -11.27 8.68 33.70
C VAL A 341 -12.72 8.21 33.70
N LEU A 342 -13.02 7.07 34.33
CA LEU A 342 -14.37 6.53 34.42
C LEU A 342 -15.31 7.41 35.25
N GLU A 343 -14.81 8.02 36.32
CA GLU A 343 -15.57 9.01 37.12
C GLU A 343 -15.98 10.21 36.26
N ILE A 344 -15.05 10.77 35.49
CA ILE A 344 -15.34 11.90 34.60
C ILE A 344 -16.34 11.50 33.51
N GLU A 345 -16.18 10.31 32.91
CA GLU A 345 -17.11 9.80 31.88
C GLU A 345 -18.53 9.62 32.42
N LYS A 346 -18.70 9.21 33.69
CA LYS A 346 -20.02 9.12 34.33
C LYS A 346 -20.69 10.49 34.47
N CYS A 347 -19.93 11.54 34.79
CA CYS A 347 -20.44 12.90 34.89
C CYS A 347 -20.84 13.48 33.53
N LEU A 348 -20.15 13.10 32.43
CA LEU A 348 -20.46 13.57 31.07
C LEU A 348 -21.71 12.92 30.45
N LYS A 349 -22.16 11.77 30.98
CA LYS A 349 -23.38 11.06 30.55
C LYS A 349 -24.65 11.53 31.27
N ARG A 350 -24.50 12.24 32.38
CA ARG A 350 -25.59 12.94 33.07
C ARG A 350 -25.81 14.28 32.38
#